data_AF-A0A3D3V7Q2-F1
#
_entry.id   AF-A0A3D3V7Q2-F1
#
_cell.length_a   1.000
_cell.length_b   1.000
_cell.length_c   1.000
_cell.angle_alpha   90.00
_cell.angle_beta   90.00
_cell.angle_gamma   90.00
#
_symmetry.space_group_name_H-M   'P 1'
#
loop_
_entity.id
_entity.type
_entity.pdbx_description
1 polymer ?
#
loop_
_entity_poly.entity_id
_entity_poly.type
_entity_poly.pdbx_seq_one_letter_code
_entity_poly.pdbx_strand_id
1 'polypeptide(L)' 'MSASGDYEIIDHDYDVIVVGAGGAGLRATFGMANQGLKTACISKVFPTRSHTVAAQGGISASLGNMGEDDWRWHMYDT' A
#
# COMPACT_ATOMS: atom_id res chain seq x y z
N MET A 1 18.52 4.13 27.33
CA MET A 1 17.40 5.00 26.93
C MET A 1 17.91 6.43 26.95
N SER A 2 18.17 7.01 25.78
CA SER A 2 18.59 8.41 25.70
C SER A 2 17.33 9.26 25.76
N ALA A 3 17.02 9.81 26.94
CA ALA A 3 15.95 10.77 27.12
C ALA A 3 16.41 12.11 26.55
N SER A 4 15.78 12.56 25.47
CA SER A 4 15.97 13.87 24.87
C SER A 4 14.60 14.55 24.80
N GLY A 5 14.26 15.34 25.82
CA GLY A 5 13.00 16.08 25.95
C GLY A 5 11.93 15.37 26.78
N ASP A 6 10.77 16.03 26.95
CA ASP A 6 9.60 15.58 27.74
C ASP A 6 8.94 14.27 27.25
N TYR A 7 9.52 13.61 26.24
CA TYR A 7 8.97 12.44 25.58
C TYR A 7 9.97 11.28 25.57
N GLU A 8 9.46 10.09 25.86
CA GLU A 8 10.19 8.85 25.65
C GLU A 8 10.25 8.54 24.15
N ILE A 9 11.46 8.24 23.66
CA ILE A 9 11.71 7.83 22.27
C ILE A 9 11.88 6.31 22.24
N ILE A 10 11.13 5.63 21.37
CA ILE A 10 11.19 4.19 21.15
C ILE A 10 11.73 3.94 19.74
N ASP A 11 12.90 3.29 19.67
CA ASP A 11 13.54 2.92 18.41
C ASP A 11 13.13 1.51 17.96
N HIS A 12 12.94 1.35 16.65
CA HIS A 12 12.61 0.07 16.03
C HIS A 12 13.35 -0.12 14.70
N ASP A 13 13.90 -1.32 14.49
CA ASP A 13 14.58 -1.68 13.24
C ASP A 13 13.74 -2.64 12.39
N TYR A 14 13.59 -2.31 11.11
CA TYR A 14 12.88 -3.08 10.07
C TYR A 14 13.61 -2.98 8.74
N ASP A 15 13.47 -3.98 7.88
CA ASP A 15 14.02 -3.95 6.52
C ASP A 15 13.24 -2.97 5.65
N VAL A 16 11.92 -2.90 5.85
CA VAL A 16 11.01 -2.01 5.11
C VAL A 16 9.97 -1.38 6.04
N ILE A 17 9.72 -0.08 5.85
CA ILE A 17 8.63 0.64 6.51
C ILE A 17 7.69 1.20 5.44
N VAL A 18 6.41 0.85 5.55
CA VAL A 18 5.33 1.38 4.70
C VAL A 18 4.45 2.30 5.54
N VAL A 19 4.33 3.56 5.11
CA VAL A 19 3.49 4.57 5.77
C VAL A 19 2.19 4.76 4.98
N GLY A 20 1.09 4.29 5.57
CA GLY A 20 -0.26 4.29 5.01
C GLY A 20 -0.76 2.86 4.76
N ALA A 21 -1.97 2.54 5.23
CA ALA A 21 -2.60 1.23 5.06
C ALA A 21 -3.83 1.27 4.12
N GLY A 22 -3.74 2.07 3.06
CA GLY A 22 -4.69 2.03 1.93
C GLY A 22 -4.36 0.91 0.94
N GLY A 23 -5.02 0.88 -0.22
CA GLY A 23 -4.82 -0.20 -1.21
C GLY A 23 -3.35 -0.41 -1.61
N ALA A 24 -2.64 0.68 -1.94
CA ALA A 24 -1.23 0.62 -2.30
C ALA A 24 -0.34 0.15 -1.13
N GLY A 25 -0.54 0.70 0.06
CA GLY A 25 0.28 0.41 1.23
C GLY A 25 0.14 -1.03 1.73
N LEU A 26 -1.09 -1.58 1.74
CA LEU A 26 -1.31 -2.98 2.08
C LEU A 26 -0.69 -3.91 1.03
N ARG A 27 -0.82 -3.59 -0.27
CA ARG A 27 -0.23 -4.41 -1.34
C ARG A 27 1.29 -4.45 -1.26
N ALA A 28 1.92 -3.30 -0.96
CA ALA A 28 3.36 -3.18 -0.77
C ALA A 28 3.83 -3.93 0.49
N THR A 29 3.18 -3.69 1.63
CA THR A 29 3.51 -4.34 2.92
C THR A 29 3.47 -5.86 2.77
N PHE A 30 2.39 -6.41 2.23
CA PHE A 30 2.25 -7.85 2.03
C PHE A 30 3.29 -8.38 1.03
N GLY A 31 3.56 -7.64 -0.05
CA GLY A 31 4.58 -8.02 -1.04
C GLY A 31 5.97 -8.19 -0.42
N MET A 32 6.38 -7.25 0.44
CA MET A 32 7.68 -7.28 1.12
C MET A 32 7.74 -8.37 2.18
N ALA A 33 6.69 -8.50 3.00
CA ALA A 33 6.59 -9.58 3.98
C ALA A 33 6.64 -10.97 3.32
N ASN A 34 5.98 -11.15 2.17
CA ASN A 34 6.00 -12.40 1.40
C ASN A 34 7.38 -12.71 0.80
N GLN A 35 8.25 -11.71 0.63
CA GLN A 35 9.65 -11.91 0.25
C GLN A 35 10.56 -12.22 1.46
N GLY A 36 10.00 -12.33 2.66
CA GLY A 36 10.73 -12.62 3.89
C GLY A 36 11.33 -11.40 4.57
N LEU A 37 11.04 -10.19 4.10
CA LEU A 37 11.53 -8.95 4.70
C LEU A 37 10.72 -8.59 5.95
N LYS A 38 11.42 -8.25 7.04
CA LYS A 38 10.80 -7.73 8.26
C LYS A 38 10.20 -6.36 7.95
N THR A 39 8.88 -6.32 7.76
CA THR A 39 8.17 -5.15 7.24
C THR A 39 7.22 -4.56 8.27
N ALA A 40 7.27 -3.25 8.50
CA ALA A 40 6.31 -2.52 9.32
C ALA A 40 5.29 -1.77 8.45
N CYS A 41 4.01 -1.86 8.78
CA CYS A 41 2.95 -1.05 8.17
C CYS A 41 2.36 -0.10 9.21
N ILE A 42 2.59 1.20 9.01
CA ILE A 42 2.16 2.26 9.94
C ILE A 42 0.99 3.00 9.32
N SER A 43 -0.10 3.17 10.07
CA SER A 43 -1.26 3.91 9.61
C SER A 43 -1.92 4.69 10.74
N LYS A 44 -2.36 5.91 10.43
CA LYS A 44 -3.11 6.77 11.37
C LYS A 44 -4.56 6.33 11.59
N VAL A 45 -5.08 5.46 10.74
CA VAL A 45 -6.43 4.89 10.83
C VAL A 45 -6.37 3.37 10.67
N PHE A 46 -7.37 2.67 11.20
CA PHE A 46 -7.55 1.25 10.91
C PHE A 46 -7.62 1.02 9.39
N PRO A 47 -6.95 -0.01 8.83
CA PRO A 47 -6.70 -0.10 7.39
C PRO A 47 -7.94 0.04 6.50
N THR A 48 -9.05 -0.58 6.86
CA THR A 48 -10.31 -0.53 6.09
C THR A 48 -11.05 0.82 6.19
N ARG A 49 -10.52 1.80 6.93
CA ARG A 49 -10.99 3.18 6.99
C ARG A 49 -10.14 4.14 6.13
N SER A 50 -9.17 3.62 5.37
CA SER A 50 -8.43 4.41 4.38
C SER A 50 -9.33 4.84 3.23
N HIS A 51 -9.06 5.98 2.58
CA HIS A 51 -9.95 6.52 1.53
C HIS A 51 -10.12 5.60 0.30
N THR A 52 -9.23 4.61 0.10
CA THR A 52 -9.45 3.52 -0.88
C THR A 52 -10.81 2.83 -0.68
N VAL A 53 -11.34 2.77 0.54
CA VAL A 53 -12.66 2.19 0.85
C VAL A 53 -13.82 2.90 0.13
N ALA A 54 -13.63 4.17 -0.26
CA ALA A 54 -14.66 4.98 -0.90
C ALA A 54 -14.67 4.87 -2.44
N ALA A 55 -13.78 4.08 -3.05
CA ALA A 55 -13.76 3.90 -4.50
C ALA A 55 -14.99 3.12 -4.99
N GLN A 56 -15.59 3.56 -6.11
CA GLN A 56 -16.83 2.99 -6.64
C GLN A 56 -16.74 2.48 -8.09
N GLY A 57 -16.03 3.17 -8.97
CA GLY A 57 -16.07 2.90 -10.42
C GLY A 57 -15.50 1.52 -10.80
N GLY A 58 -14.29 1.19 -10.35
CA GLY A 58 -13.63 -0.07 -10.67
C GLY A 58 -12.11 0.08 -10.80
N ILE A 59 -11.48 -0.95 -11.39
CA ILE A 59 -10.07 -0.94 -11.79
C ILE A 59 -10.00 -1.25 -13.29
N SER A 60 -9.36 -0.38 -14.06
CA SER A 60 -9.17 -0.59 -15.50
C SER A 60 -8.10 -1.65 -15.74
N ALA A 61 -8.38 -2.61 -16.62
CA ALA A 61 -7.42 -3.62 -17.08
C ALA A 61 -7.88 -4.18 -18.43
N SER A 62 -6.93 -4.35 -19.36
CA SER A 62 -7.21 -4.92 -20.69
C SER A 62 -7.35 -6.45 -20.63
N LEU A 63 -8.47 -6.91 -20.06
CA LEU A 63 -8.75 -8.34 -19.85
C LEU A 63 -9.47 -8.99 -21.03
N GLY A 64 -10.06 -8.22 -21.94
CA GLY A 64 -10.78 -8.73 -23.10
C GLY A 64 -12.10 -9.45 -22.80
N ASN A 65 -12.67 -9.26 -21.59
CA ASN A 65 -13.88 -9.99 -21.16
C ASN A 65 -15.16 -9.57 -21.91
N MET A 66 -15.20 -8.36 -22.46
CA MET A 66 -16.37 -7.78 -23.15
C MET A 66 -16.15 -7.59 -24.66
N GLY A 67 -14.96 -7.94 -25.17
CA GLY A 67 -14.54 -7.71 -26.54
C GLY A 67 -13.02 -7.82 -26.66
N GLU A 68 -12.48 -7.79 -27.88
CA GLU A 68 -11.04 -7.73 -28.10
C GLU A 68 -10.45 -6.49 -27.41
N ASP A 69 -9.30 -6.67 -26.77
CA ASP A 69 -8.63 -5.64 -25.98
C ASP A 69 -7.11 -5.86 -26.03
N ASP A 70 -6.33 -4.80 -25.89
CA ASP A 70 -4.87 -4.83 -25.87
C ASP A 70 -4.35 -3.81 -24.87
N TRP A 71 -3.43 -4.24 -23.99
CA TRP A 71 -2.83 -3.36 -22.99
C TRP A 71 -2.13 -2.15 -23.61
N ARG A 72 -1.69 -2.23 -24.88
CA ARG A 72 -1.09 -1.11 -25.62
C ARG A 72 -2.12 -0.03 -25.94
N TRP A 73 -3.39 -0.38 -26.12
CA TRP A 73 -4.48 0.59 -26.28
C TRP A 73 -4.74 1.32 -24.96
N HIS A 74 -4.81 0.59 -23.86
CA HIS A 74 -4.96 1.19 -22.53
C HIS A 74 -3.74 2.05 -22.15
N MET A 75 -2.51 1.65 -22.51
CA MET A 75 -1.32 2.49 -22.34
C MET A 75 -1.40 3.79 -23.16
N TYR A 76 -1.95 3.73 -24.39
CA TYR A 76 -2.15 4.92 -25.22
C TYR A 76 -3.19 5.89 -24.62
N ASP A 77 -4.23 5.35 -23.99
CA ASP A 77 -5.31 6.16 -23.36
C ASP A 77 -4.93 6.77 -21.99
N THR A 78 -3.86 6.29 -21.33
CA THR A 78 -3.44 6.71 -19.99
C THR A 78 -2.57 7.98 -20.02
#